data_AF-A0A5J4P9V0-F1
#
_entry.id   AF-A0A5J4P9V0-F1
#
_cell.length_a   1.000
_cell.length_b   1.000
_cell.length_c   1.000
_cell.angle_alpha   90.00
_cell.angle_beta   90.00
_cell.angle_gamma   90.00
#
_symmetry.space_group_name_H-M   'P 1'
#
loop_
_entity.id
_entity.type
_entity.pdbx_description
1 polymer ?
#
loop_
_entity_poly.entity_id
_entity_poly.type
_entity_poly.pdbx_seq_one_letter_code
_entity_poly.pdbx_strand_id
1 'polypeptide(L)'
;MSIQKTFPENLFLEYDQVEPIIVSNNVTRKFAYLNDLMTVIVDFNNGPMEKPDPFHSHPAEQTTYVANGEVLVIIGEQQKKLKAGDI
;
A
#
# COMPACT_ATOMS: atom_id res chain seq x y z
N MET A 1 8.32 -14.97 -4.40
CA MET A 1 6.89 -15.37 -4.32
C MET A 1 6.18 -14.66 -5.45
N SER A 2 5.83 -15.35 -6.54
CA SER A 2 5.10 -14.72 -7.64
C SER A 2 3.66 -14.52 -7.19
N ILE A 3 3.28 -13.27 -6.95
CA ILE A 3 1.88 -12.90 -6.76
C ILE A 3 1.20 -13.19 -8.11
N GLN A 4 0.23 -14.10 -8.14
CA GLN A 4 -0.54 -14.34 -9.35
C GLN A 4 -1.24 -13.03 -9.71
N LYS A 5 -0.93 -12.46 -10.88
CA LYS A 5 -1.64 -11.30 -11.42
C LYS A 5 -3.04 -11.78 -11.80
N THR A 6 -3.99 -11.64 -10.89
CA THR A 6 -5.41 -11.83 -11.19
C THR A 6 -5.90 -10.54 -11.85
N PHE A 7 -6.12 -10.60 -13.16
CA PHE A 7 -6.85 -9.55 -13.87
C PHE A 7 -8.32 -9.72 -13.53
N PRO A 8 -8.99 -8.70 -12.99
CA PRO A 8 -10.39 -8.85 -12.65
C PRO A 8 -11.20 -8.83 -13.97
N GLU A 9 -12.06 -9.84 -14.17
CA GLU A 9 -13.02 -9.84 -15.29
C GLU A 9 -14.02 -8.67 -15.19
N ASN A 10 -14.18 -8.15 -13.97
CA ASN A 10 -14.92 -6.95 -13.64
C ASN A 10 -13.96 -5.78 -13.40
N LEU A 11 -14.15 -4.64 -14.09
CA LEU A 11 -13.31 -3.45 -13.90
C LEU A 11 -13.53 -2.75 -12.55
N PHE A 12 -14.53 -3.17 -11.78
CA PHE A 12 -14.83 -2.66 -10.46
C PHE A 12 -14.36 -3.64 -9.38
N LEU A 13 -13.58 -3.13 -8.43
CA LEU A 13 -13.20 -3.85 -7.23
C LEU A 13 -13.96 -3.25 -6.04
N GLU A 14 -14.79 -4.08 -5.41
CA GLU A 14 -15.47 -3.73 -4.18
C GLU A 14 -14.57 -4.07 -2.99
N TYR A 15 -14.23 -3.07 -2.18
CA TYR A 15 -13.26 -3.24 -1.11
C TYR A 15 -13.59 -4.41 -0.17
N ASP A 16 -14.84 -4.52 0.26
CA ASP A 16 -15.30 -5.53 1.22
C ASP A 16 -15.36 -6.94 0.63
N GLN A 17 -15.27 -7.08 -0.70
CA GLN A 17 -15.29 -8.37 -1.39
C GLN A 17 -13.88 -8.89 -1.72
N VAL A 18 -12.84 -8.08 -1.49
CA VAL A 18 -11.45 -8.48 -1.74
C VAL A 18 -10.80 -8.91 -0.42
N GLU A 19 -10.47 -10.20 -0.34
CA GLU A 19 -9.71 -10.76 0.77
C GLU A 19 -8.29 -10.17 0.81
N PRO A 20 -7.82 -9.68 1.98
CA PRO A 20 -6.49 -9.14 2.10
C PRO A 20 -5.42 -10.22 2.13
N ILE A 21 -4.27 -9.92 1.54
CA ILE A 21 -3.04 -10.66 1.77
C ILE A 21 -2.43 -10.19 3.10
N ILE A 22 -2.23 -11.13 4.02
CA ILE A 22 -1.54 -10.88 5.28
C ILE A 22 -0.03 -10.89 5.02
N VAL A 23 0.60 -9.72 5.12
CA VAL A 23 2.06 -9.57 4.95
C VAL A 23 2.77 -9.83 6.28
N SER A 24 2.18 -9.34 7.36
CA SER A 24 2.59 -9.60 8.75
C SER A 24 1.38 -9.43 9.67
N ASN A 25 1.55 -9.64 10.98
CA ASN A 25 0.50 -9.38 11.97
C ASN A 25 -0.01 -7.92 11.98
N ASN A 26 0.75 -6.98 11.41
CA ASN A 26 0.46 -5.55 11.47
C ASN A 26 0.22 -4.92 10.10
N VAL A 27 0.43 -5.66 9.02
CA VAL A 27 0.34 -5.13 7.65
C VAL A 27 -0.48 -6.08 6.78
N THR A 28 -1.58 -5.55 6.27
CA THR A 28 -2.41 -6.22 5.25
C THR A 28 -2.38 -5.44 3.96
N ARG A 29 -2.54 -6.15 2.84
CA ARG A 29 -2.56 -5.54 1.51
C ARG A 29 -3.67 -6.13 0.66
N LYS A 30 -4.42 -5.27 -0.02
CA LYS A 30 -5.32 -5.65 -1.12
C LYS A 30 -4.75 -5.13 -2.43
N PHE A 31 -4.74 -5.97 -3.45
CA PHE A 31 -4.12 -5.64 -4.74
C PHE A 31 -5.17 -5.59 -5.85
N ALA A 32 -5.03 -4.60 -6.71
CA ALA A 32 -5.69 -4.50 -8.00
C ALA A 32 -4.62 -4.44 -9.09
N TYR A 33 -4.72 -5.31 -10.10
CA TYR A 33 -3.80 -5.34 -11.23
C TYR A 33 -4.53 -5.04 -12.53
N LEU A 34 -4.00 -4.08 -13.28
CA LEU A 34 -4.23 -3.91 -14.72
C LEU A 34 -2.94 -4.29 -15.47
N ASN A 35 -2.91 -4.06 -16.79
CA ASN A 35 -1.73 -4.39 -17.61
C ASN A 35 -0.47 -3.66 -17.13
N ASP A 36 -0.60 -2.35 -16.92
CA ASP A 36 0.53 -1.46 -16.61
C ASP A 36 0.34 -0.68 -15.30
N LEU A 37 -0.75 -0.92 -14.57
CA LEU A 37 -1.06 -0.25 -13.31
C LEU A 37 -1.32 -1.27 -12.21
N MET A 38 -0.76 -1.00 -11.03
CA MET A 38 -1.07 -1.71 -9.80
C MET A 38 -1.58 -0.71 -8.78
N THR A 39 -2.75 -0.98 -8.20
CA THR A 39 -3.21 -0.25 -7.00
C THR A 39 -3.09 -1.18 -5.80
N VAL A 40 -2.54 -0.66 -4.71
CA VAL A 40 -2.42 -1.40 -3.45
C VAL A 40 -3.08 -0.59 -2.36
N ILE A 41 -4.04 -1.19 -1.68
CA ILE A 41 -4.56 -0.66 -0.42
C ILE A 41 -3.78 -1.34 0.69
N VAL A 42 -3.17 -0.54 1.56
CA VAL A 42 -2.32 -1.02 2.65
C VAL A 42 -2.91 -0.54 3.97
N ASP A 43 -3.15 -1.46 4.90
CA ASP A 43 -3.49 -1.12 6.28
C ASP A 43 -2.31 -1.41 7.19
N PHE A 44 -2.01 -0.47 8.09
CA PHE A 44 -0.96 -0.58 9.09
C PHE A 44 -1.57 -0.50 10.49
N ASN A 45 -1.23 -1.45 11.37
CA ASN A 45 -1.75 -1.53 12.74
C ASN A 45 -0.65 -1.48 13.82
N ASN A 46 0.57 -1.08 13.47
CA ASN A 46 1.74 -1.00 14.35
C ASN A 46 2.27 0.43 14.57
N GLY A 47 1.45 1.45 14.33
CA GLY A 47 1.84 2.84 14.58
C GLY A 47 1.65 3.24 16.06
N PRO A 48 2.46 4.19 16.59
CA PRO A 48 3.70 4.70 16.00
C PRO A 48 4.85 3.68 16.14
N MET A 49 5.69 3.56 15.11
CA MET A 49 6.81 2.61 15.10
C MET A 49 8.08 3.25 15.68
N GLU A 50 8.85 2.50 16.49
CA GLU A 50 10.17 2.95 16.95
C GLU A 50 11.21 3.01 15.83
N LYS A 51 11.08 2.12 14.83
CA LYS A 51 11.96 2.03 13.67
C LYS A 51 11.12 1.96 12.39
N PRO A 52 11.52 2.62 11.30
CA PRO A 52 10.80 2.52 10.03
C PRO A 52 10.92 1.12 9.45
N ASP A 53 9.97 0.76 8.58
CA ASP A 53 10.10 -0.42 7.72
C ASP A 53 11.37 -0.34 6.85
N PRO A 54 11.94 -1.48 6.42
CA PRO A 54 13.11 -1.48 5.56
C PRO A 54 12.89 -0.69 4.25
N PHE A 55 13.87 0.16 3.91
CA PHE A 55 13.90 0.85 2.63
C PHE A 55 13.92 -0.14 1.46
N HIS A 56 13.15 0.17 0.42
CA HIS A 56 13.10 -0.59 -0.82
C HIS A 56 12.80 0.34 -2.00
N SER A 57 13.11 -0.09 -3.22
CA SER A 57 12.84 0.64 -4.46
C SER A 57 12.47 -0.33 -5.58
N HIS A 58 11.62 0.11 -6.51
CA HIS A 58 11.17 -0.66 -7.67
C HIS A 58 11.28 0.23 -8.93
N PRO A 59 11.38 -0.35 -10.15
CA PRO A 59 11.47 0.46 -11.38
C PRO A 59 10.22 1.28 -11.69
N ALA A 60 9.04 0.85 -11.21
CA ALA A 60 7.78 1.55 -11.44
C ALA A 60 7.64 2.76 -10.50
N GLU A 61 7.07 3.85 -11.02
CA GLU A 61 6.69 4.99 -10.22
C GLU A 61 5.60 4.61 -9.19
N GLN A 62 5.63 5.24 -8.03
CA GLN A 62 4.69 5.00 -6.94
C GLN A 62 4.14 6.33 -6.42
N THR A 63 2.82 6.38 -6.25
CA THR A 63 2.13 7.44 -5.52
C THR A 63 1.37 6.82 -4.34
N THR A 64 1.08 7.61 -3.32
CA THR A 64 0.32 7.19 -2.15
C THR A 64 -0.77 8.21 -1.86
N TYR A 65 -1.91 7.77 -1.36
CA TYR A 65 -2.95 8.66 -0.83
C TYR A 65 -3.34 8.14 0.55
N VAL A 66 -3.31 9.01 1.55
CA VAL A 66 -3.70 8.61 2.91
C VAL A 66 -5.22 8.68 3.01
N ALA A 67 -5.88 7.52 2.98
CA ALA A 67 -7.34 7.45 3.11
C ALA A 67 -7.80 7.71 4.56
N ASN A 68 -7.05 7.22 5.54
CA ASN A 68 -7.34 7.39 6.96
C ASN A 68 -6.05 7.36 7.80
N GLY A 69 -6.08 8.01 8.96
CA GLY A 69 -4.93 8.05 9.88
C GLY A 69 -3.81 8.98 9.42
N GLU A 70 -2.59 8.65 9.82
CA GLU A 70 -1.38 9.40 9.53
C GLU A 70 -0.20 8.44 9.30
N VAL A 71 0.72 8.82 8.42
CA VAL A 71 1.94 8.04 8.12
C VAL A 71 3.14 8.97 8.00
N LEU A 72 4.29 8.54 8.51
CA LEU A 72 5.57 9.19 8.23
C LEU A 72 6.18 8.53 6.99
N VAL A 73 6.23 9.26 5.88
CA VAL A 73 6.86 8.82 4.63
C VAL A 73 8.31 9.26 4.63
N ILE A 74 9.22 8.37 4.26
CA ILE A 74 10.66 8.64 4.16
C ILE A 74 11.13 8.23 2.76
N ILE A 75 11.74 9.18 2.03
CA ILE A 75 12.27 8.98 0.67
C ILE A 75 13.71 9.51 0.64
N GLY A 76 14.68 8.61 0.63
CA GLY A 76 16.09 8.97 0.78
C GLY A 76 16.33 9.71 2.09
N GLU A 77 16.78 10.96 2.00
CA GLU A 77 17.03 11.83 3.16
C GLU A 77 15.81 12.67 3.57
N GLN A 78 14.74 12.64 2.77
CA GLN A 78 13.53 13.43 3.02
C GLN A 78 12.53 12.65 3.86
N GLN A 79 11.85 13.33 4.78
CA GLN A 79 10.73 12.77 5.52
C GLN A 79 9.57 13.76 5.61
N LYS A 80 8.35 13.23 5.54
CA LYS A 80 7.12 14.02 5.65
C LYS A 80 6.04 13.22 6.37
N LYS A 81 5.44 13.84 7.39
CA LYS A 81 4.20 13.33 7.97
C LYS A 81 3.04 13.70 7.05
N LEU A 82 2.33 12.69 6.58
CA LEU A 82 1.09 12.81 5.81
C LEU A 82 -0.09 12.46 6.71
N LYS A 83 -1.21 13.15 6.51
CA LYS A 83 -2.50 12.86 7.16
C LYS A 83 -3.56 12.53 6.11
N ALA A 84 -4.71 12.05 6.55
CA ALA A 84 -5.84 11.77 5.67
C ALA A 84 -6.11 12.93 4.69
N GLY A 85 -6.18 12.60 3.40
CA GLY A 85 -6.34 13.56 2.30
C GLY A 85 -5.05 13.98 1.60
N ASP A 86 -3.88 13.72 2.20
CA ASP A 86 -2.58 14.07 1.59
C ASP A 86 -2.08 12.98 0.62
N ILE A 87 -1.21 13.40 -0.31
CA ILE A 87 -0.47 12.58 -1.29
C ILE A 87 1.03 12.85 -1.11
#